data_AF-A0A7J7JQK7-F1
#
_entry.id   AF-A0A7J7JQK7-F1
#
_cell.length_a   1.000
_cell.length_b   1.000
_cell.length_c   1.000
_cell.angle_alpha   90.00
_cell.angle_beta   90.00
_cell.angle_gamma   90.00
#
_symmetry.space_group_name_H-M   'P 1'
#
loop_
_entity.id
_entity.type
_entity.pdbx_description
1 polymer ?
#
loop_
_entity_poly.entity_id
_entity_poly.type
_entity_poly.pdbx_seq_one_letter_code
_entity_poly.pdbx_strand_id
1 'polypeptide(L)'
;MSDEEYVDIDQDEEGSGPLDENITDLFDVVISDPTPADKRAHHNALERKRRDHIKDSFNTLMSCLPTINSYRCSRAQALKKATEYIVLLKRKNNKLITDIELLKSQGLMMEQQVTALEKVRTTSLFAADKDLAAAETSGENVKVETVEGSATNTVVGASGSNHGDGLDMEVTTGGDTDAEPAQKRTRLR
;
A
#
# COMPACT_ATOMS: atom_id res chain seq x y z
N MET A 1 0.98 22.53 -43.25
CA MET A 1 1.49 23.88 -43.55
C MET A 1 0.28 24.76 -43.42
N SER A 2 0.16 25.42 -42.27
CA SER A 2 -0.95 26.30 -41.94
C SER A 2 -0.37 27.70 -42.00
N ASP A 3 -1.00 28.52 -42.84
CA ASP A 3 -0.51 29.81 -43.28
C ASP A 3 -0.61 30.89 -42.18
N GLU A 4 0.35 31.81 -42.28
CA GLU A 4 0.64 32.94 -41.42
C GLU A 4 -0.52 33.96 -41.40
N GLU A 5 -1.11 34.24 -40.23
CA GLU A 5 -1.91 35.44 -40.03
C GLU A 5 -1.03 36.55 -39.44
N TYR A 6 -0.60 37.48 -40.30
CA TYR A 6 -0.04 38.77 -39.90
C TYR A 6 -1.17 39.65 -39.38
N VAL A 7 -1.10 40.01 -38.09
CA VAL A 7 -1.99 41.03 -37.51
C VAL A 7 -1.41 42.39 -37.85
N ASP A 8 -2.09 43.09 -38.76
CA ASP A 8 -1.84 44.51 -39.07
C ASP A 8 -2.32 45.33 -37.86
N ILE A 9 -1.39 45.98 -37.16
CA ILE A 9 -1.72 46.90 -36.08
C ILE A 9 -1.54 48.30 -36.67
N ASP A 10 -2.67 48.93 -36.96
CA ASP A 10 -2.76 50.32 -37.38
C ASP A 10 -1.94 51.21 -36.44
N GLN A 11 -0.96 51.92 -37.00
CA GLN A 11 -0.26 53.01 -36.31
C GLN A 11 -1.17 54.24 -36.35
N ASP A 12 -1.89 54.47 -35.25
CA ASP A 12 -2.58 55.72 -35.01
C ASP A 12 -1.54 56.84 -34.77
N GLU A 13 -1.30 57.65 -35.81
CA GLU A 13 -0.66 58.96 -35.70
C GLU A 13 -1.59 59.90 -34.91
N GLU A 14 -1.31 60.08 -33.62
CA GLU A 14 -1.92 61.14 -32.80
C GLU A 14 -0.83 62.08 -32.30
N GLY A 15 -0.94 63.33 -32.74
CA GLY A 15 0.03 64.39 -32.48
C GLY A 15 0.07 64.83 -31.02
N SER A 16 1.28 65.13 -30.55
CA SER A 16 1.49 65.89 -29.31
C SER A 16 2.44 67.05 -29.59
N GLY A 17 1.91 68.27 -29.53
CA GLY A 17 2.68 69.52 -29.57
C GLY A 17 3.63 69.69 -28.37
N PRO A 18 4.48 70.72 -28.36
CA PRO A 18 5.58 70.81 -27.40
C PRO A 18 5.03 71.23 -26.03
N LEU A 19 5.19 70.38 -25.01
CA LEU A 19 4.86 70.71 -23.62
C LEU A 19 6.15 70.85 -22.81
N ASP A 20 6.18 71.99 -22.13
CA ASP A 20 7.21 72.59 -21.27
C ASP A 20 7.86 71.62 -20.27
N GLU A 21 9.20 71.68 -20.18
CA GLU A 21 10.02 70.89 -19.26
C GLU A 21 9.96 71.47 -17.84
N ASN A 22 9.00 71.04 -17.01
CA ASN A 22 9.23 71.00 -15.56
C ASN A 22 8.14 70.22 -14.80
N ILE A 23 8.56 69.45 -13.79
CA ILE A 23 7.76 68.78 -12.74
C ILE A 23 7.22 67.38 -13.10
N THR A 24 8.10 66.36 -13.12
CA THR A 24 7.67 64.94 -13.00
C THR A 24 8.52 64.09 -12.03
N ASP A 25 9.63 64.59 -11.49
CA ASP A 25 10.59 63.78 -10.71
C ASP A 25 10.17 63.39 -9.27
N LEU A 26 8.90 63.53 -8.88
CA LEU A 26 8.45 63.25 -7.51
C LEU A 26 7.36 62.16 -7.39
N PHE A 27 6.96 61.51 -8.49
CA PHE A 27 5.88 60.52 -8.49
C PHE A 27 6.26 59.12 -8.98
N ASP A 28 7.55 58.80 -9.12
CA ASP A 28 8.00 57.48 -9.61
C ASP A 28 7.99 56.35 -8.53
N VAL A 29 7.19 56.53 -7.47
CA VAL A 29 6.83 55.46 -6.51
C VAL A 29 5.41 54.91 -6.81
N VAL A 30 4.77 55.36 -7.89
CA VAL A 30 3.52 54.76 -8.37
C VAL A 30 3.88 53.51 -9.18
N ILE A 31 3.89 52.37 -8.49
CA ILE A 31 3.80 50.98 -8.99
C ILE A 31 4.10 50.89 -10.50
N SER A 32 5.39 50.91 -10.84
CA SER A 32 5.81 50.67 -12.22
C SER A 32 5.33 49.28 -12.61
N ASP A 33 4.52 49.22 -13.66
CA ASP A 33 3.99 47.97 -14.21
C ASP A 33 5.17 47.00 -14.45
N PRO A 34 5.09 45.72 -14.05
CA PRO A 34 6.24 44.83 -14.04
C PRO A 34 6.86 44.77 -15.43
N THR A 35 8.16 45.07 -15.49
CA THR A 35 8.88 45.11 -16.76
C THR A 35 8.79 43.75 -17.46
N PRO A 36 8.96 43.67 -18.78
CA PRO A 36 9.06 42.39 -19.48
C PRO A 36 10.13 41.47 -18.87
N ALA A 37 11.19 42.04 -18.28
CA ALA A 37 12.20 41.30 -17.53
C ALA A 37 11.65 40.72 -16.22
N ASP A 38 10.87 41.49 -15.45
CA ASP A 38 10.22 41.03 -14.22
C ASP A 38 9.21 39.92 -14.50
N LYS A 39 8.40 40.07 -15.55
CA LYS A 39 7.46 39.03 -16.00
C LYS A 39 8.18 37.72 -16.35
N ARG A 40 9.32 37.81 -17.05
CA ARG A 40 10.17 36.65 -17.40
C ARG A 40 10.82 36.02 -16.16
N ALA A 41 11.33 36.84 -15.24
CA ALA A 41 11.93 36.37 -13.99
C ALA A 41 10.89 35.65 -13.11
N HIS A 42 9.71 36.23 -12.96
CA HIS A 42 8.59 35.64 -12.23
C HIS A 42 8.16 34.30 -12.85
N HIS A 43 8.01 34.23 -14.18
CA HIS A 43 7.71 32.97 -14.87
C HIS A 43 8.79 31.90 -14.59
N ASN A 44 10.07 32.27 -14.67
CA ASN A 44 11.18 31.36 -14.36
C ASN A 44 11.18 30.88 -12.90
N ALA A 45 10.78 31.74 -11.96
CA ALA A 45 10.65 31.40 -10.56
C ALA A 45 9.50 30.40 -10.32
N LEU A 46 8.34 30.64 -10.93
CA LEU A 46 7.19 29.74 -10.85
C LEU A 46 7.52 28.36 -11.45
N GLU A 47 8.20 28.32 -12.59
CA GLU A 47 8.58 27.05 -13.21
C GLU A 47 9.61 26.28 -12.36
N ARG A 48 10.54 26.95 -11.68
CA ARG A 48 11.43 26.30 -10.69
C ARG A 48 10.61 25.63 -9.59
N LYS A 49 9.68 26.37 -8.98
CA LYS A 49 8.78 25.83 -7.94
C LYS A 49 8.00 24.61 -8.45
N ARG A 50 7.46 24.68 -9.68
CA ARG A 50 6.76 23.55 -10.31
C ARG A 50 7.68 22.34 -10.48
N ARG A 51 8.92 22.54 -10.94
CA ARG A 51 9.91 21.46 -11.10
C ARG A 51 10.30 20.82 -9.78
N ASP A 52 10.40 21.59 -8.69
CA ASP A 52 10.70 21.05 -7.37
C ASP A 52 9.54 20.20 -6.85
N HIS A 53 8.29 20.65 -7.02
CA HIS A 53 7.13 19.82 -6.67
C HIS A 53 7.09 18.49 -7.44
N ILE A 54 7.46 18.50 -8.73
CA ILE A 54 7.55 17.28 -9.54
C ILE A 54 8.71 16.40 -9.07
N LYS A 55 9.83 16.99 -8.67
CA LYS A 55 10.97 16.24 -8.13
C LYS A 55 10.56 15.51 -6.85
N ASP A 56 9.81 16.18 -5.98
CA ASP A 56 9.32 15.59 -4.73
C ASP A 56 8.32 14.47 -5.00
N SER A 57 7.38 14.65 -5.94
CA SER A 57 6.45 13.59 -6.31
C SER A 57 7.16 12.36 -6.89
N PHE A 58 8.24 12.55 -7.66
CA PHE A 58 9.10 11.46 -8.13
C PHE A 58 9.82 10.75 -6.97
N ASN A 59 10.30 11.49 -5.97
CA ASN A 59 10.95 10.89 -4.80
C ASN A 59 9.95 10.05 -3.99
N THR A 60 8.73 10.55 -3.80
CA THR A 60 7.64 9.78 -3.17
C THR A 60 7.28 8.55 -3.98
N LEU A 61 7.23 8.65 -5.31
CA LEU A 61 7.01 7.47 -6.16
C LEU A 61 8.12 6.43 -5.95
N MET A 62 9.39 6.84 -5.93
CA MET A 62 10.53 5.94 -5.75
C MET A 62 10.52 5.24 -4.39
N SER A 63 10.06 5.89 -3.31
CA SER A 63 10.00 5.28 -1.99
C SER A 63 8.95 4.16 -1.90
N CYS A 64 7.90 4.20 -2.74
CA CYS A 64 6.90 3.14 -2.83
C CYS A 64 7.37 1.92 -3.65
N LEU A 65 8.47 2.05 -4.40
CA LEU A 65 8.96 0.97 -5.26
C LEU A 65 9.97 0.11 -4.51
N PRO A 66 9.78 -1.22 -4.47
CA PRO A 66 10.75 -2.11 -3.84
C PRO A 66 12.08 -2.10 -4.59
N THR A 67 13.17 -2.24 -3.84
CA THR A 67 14.56 -2.48 -4.30
C THR A 67 15.17 -1.44 -5.25
N ILE A 68 14.58 -0.24 -5.36
CA ILE A 68 15.21 0.86 -6.11
C ILE A 68 16.18 1.61 -5.19
N ASN A 69 17.46 1.59 -5.55
CA ASN A 69 18.42 2.53 -5.01
C ASN A 69 18.10 3.93 -5.57
N SER A 70 17.42 4.76 -4.77
CA SER A 70 16.97 6.10 -5.14
C SER A 70 18.11 7.02 -5.61
N TYR A 71 19.36 6.74 -5.22
CA TYR A 71 20.53 7.52 -5.62
C TYR A 71 21.05 7.24 -7.05
N ARG A 72 20.61 6.16 -7.69
CA ARG A 72 21.12 5.73 -9.01
C ARG A 72 20.00 5.53 -10.05
N CYS A 73 18.74 5.78 -9.68
CA CYS A 73 17.58 5.54 -10.53
C CYS A 73 17.24 6.78 -11.37
N SER A 74 17.32 6.66 -12.70
CA SER A 74 16.85 7.71 -13.60
C SER A 74 15.32 7.85 -13.59
N ARG A 75 14.79 9.03 -13.95
CA ARG A 75 13.33 9.26 -14.06
C ARG A 75 12.63 8.24 -14.96
N ALA A 76 13.24 7.91 -16.10
CA ALA A 76 12.70 6.91 -17.02
C ALA A 76 12.64 5.50 -16.39
N GLN A 77 13.67 5.11 -15.64
CA GLN A 77 13.67 3.83 -14.92
C GLN A 77 12.62 3.80 -13.81
N ALA A 78 12.44 4.90 -13.06
CA ALA A 78 11.40 4.99 -12.04
C ALA A 78 10.01 4.78 -12.63
N LEU A 79 9.71 5.41 -13.78
CA LEU A 79 8.44 5.20 -14.49
C LEU A 79 8.29 3.74 -14.94
N LYS A 80 9.33 3.16 -15.57
CA LYS A 80 9.31 1.76 -16.02
C LYS A 80 9.07 0.80 -14.86
N LYS A 81 9.78 0.98 -13.75
CA LYS A 81 9.66 0.14 -12.56
C LYS A 81 8.31 0.32 -11.86
N ALA A 82 7.75 1.53 -11.84
CA ALA A 82 6.40 1.76 -11.35
C ALA A 82 5.37 1.00 -12.17
N THR A 83 5.45 1.04 -13.50
CA THR A 83 4.56 0.26 -14.36
C THR A 83 4.70 -1.25 -14.11
N GLU A 84 5.94 -1.77 -14.07
CA GLU A 84 6.21 -3.18 -13.77
C GLU A 84 5.62 -3.59 -12.41
N TYR A 85 5.79 -2.75 -11.39
CA TYR A 85 5.34 -3.03 -10.03
C TYR A 85 3.82 -2.99 -9.90
N ILE A 86 3.13 -2.04 -10.54
CA ILE A 86 1.66 -2.01 -10.58
C ILE A 86 1.12 -3.31 -11.21
N VAL A 87 1.71 -3.76 -12.31
CA VAL A 87 1.29 -5.01 -12.98
C VAL A 87 1.54 -6.21 -12.07
N LEU A 88 2.68 -6.26 -11.37
CA LEU A 88 2.99 -7.31 -10.40
C LEU A 88 1.97 -7.33 -9.24
N LEU A 89 1.66 -6.17 -8.66
CA LEU A 89 0.69 -6.06 -7.58
C LEU A 89 -0.72 -6.50 -8.02
N LYS A 90 -1.14 -6.16 -9.24
CA LYS A 90 -2.41 -6.65 -9.81
C LYS A 90 -2.44 -8.19 -9.89
N ARG A 91 -1.38 -8.81 -10.43
CA ARG A 91 -1.28 -10.28 -10.50
C ARG A 91 -1.27 -10.92 -9.11
N LYS A 92 -0.51 -10.35 -8.17
CA LYS A 92 -0.44 -10.84 -6.79
C LYS A 92 -1.80 -10.74 -6.09
N ASN A 93 -2.52 -9.64 -6.27
CA ASN A 93 -3.86 -9.45 -5.71
C ASN A 93 -4.85 -10.49 -6.28
N ASN A 94 -4.84 -10.71 -7.59
CA ASN A 94 -5.67 -11.75 -8.21
C ASN A 94 -5.39 -13.14 -7.65
N LYS A 95 -4.11 -13.50 -7.45
CA LYS A 95 -3.74 -14.78 -6.82
C LYS A 95 -4.27 -14.87 -5.39
N LEU A 96 -4.14 -13.81 -4.60
CA LEU A 96 -4.67 -13.79 -3.24
C LEU A 96 -6.19 -13.93 -3.22
N ILE A 97 -6.90 -13.31 -4.17
CA ILE A 97 -8.35 -13.47 -4.32
C ILE A 97 -8.71 -14.92 -4.61
N THR A 98 -8.04 -15.57 -5.57
CA THR A 98 -8.30 -16.99 -5.88
C THR A 98 -7.97 -17.91 -4.69
N ASP A 99 -6.89 -17.60 -3.96
CA ASP A 99 -6.50 -18.37 -2.77
C ASP A 99 -7.56 -18.22 -1.66
N ILE A 100 -8.09 -17.01 -1.46
CA ILE A 100 -9.20 -16.74 -0.53
C ILE A 100 -10.46 -17.52 -0.93
N GLU A 101 -10.83 -17.51 -2.21
CA GLU A 101 -12.01 -18.24 -2.71
C GLU A 101 -11.87 -19.75 -2.50
N LEU A 102 -10.70 -20.30 -2.80
CA LEU A 102 -10.40 -21.71 -2.59
C LEU A 102 -10.51 -22.07 -1.09
N LEU A 103 -9.90 -21.26 -0.21
CA LEU A 103 -9.95 -21.48 1.24
C LEU A 103 -11.38 -21.40 1.78
N LYS A 104 -12.20 -20.46 1.29
CA LYS A 104 -13.62 -20.37 1.65
C LYS A 104 -14.40 -21.61 1.22
N SER A 105 -14.16 -22.10 0.01
CA SER A 105 -14.82 -23.33 -0.50
C SER A 105 -14.40 -24.56 0.31
N GLN A 106 -13.12 -24.67 0.67
CA GLN A 106 -12.63 -25.72 1.56
C GLN A 106 -13.27 -25.64 2.94
N GLY A 107 -13.33 -24.44 3.53
CA GLY A 107 -13.99 -24.20 4.82
C GLY A 107 -15.46 -24.65 4.80
N LEU A 108 -16.21 -24.27 3.76
CA LEU A 108 -17.60 -24.69 3.60
C LEU A 108 -17.75 -26.21 3.48
N MET A 109 -16.88 -26.87 2.71
CA MET A 109 -16.91 -28.32 2.57
C MET A 109 -16.66 -29.01 3.91
N MET A 110 -15.71 -28.52 4.70
CA MET A 110 -15.41 -29.05 6.03
C MET A 110 -16.57 -28.81 7.00
N GLU A 111 -17.18 -27.63 7.00
CA GLU A 111 -18.37 -27.32 7.80
C GLU A 111 -19.56 -28.23 7.46
N GLN A 112 -19.77 -28.52 6.16
CA GLN A 112 -20.78 -29.47 5.71
C GLN A 112 -20.51 -30.89 6.23
N GLN A 113 -19.25 -31.34 6.16
CA GLN A 113 -18.85 -32.64 6.70
C GLN A 113 -19.06 -32.73 8.21
N VAL A 114 -18.64 -31.70 8.97
CA VAL A 114 -18.86 -31.64 10.43
C VAL A 114 -20.35 -31.68 10.74
N THR A 115 -21.16 -30.85 10.08
CA THR A 115 -22.62 -30.83 10.28
C THR A 115 -23.26 -32.18 9.98
N ALA A 116 -22.83 -32.85 8.90
CA ALA A 116 -23.34 -34.18 8.55
C ALA A 116 -22.98 -35.22 9.61
N LEU A 117 -21.73 -35.21 10.11
CA LEU A 117 -21.29 -36.10 11.18
C LEU A 117 -22.01 -35.82 12.50
N GLU A 118 -22.21 -34.56 12.85
CA GLU A 118 -22.98 -34.16 14.04
C GLU A 118 -24.44 -34.63 13.94
N LYS A 119 -25.06 -34.54 12.75
CA LYS A 119 -26.40 -35.10 12.50
C LYS A 119 -26.43 -36.62 12.68
N VAL A 120 -25.46 -37.36 12.13
CA VAL A 120 -25.39 -38.82 12.29
C VAL A 120 -25.16 -39.22 13.75
N ARG A 121 -24.27 -38.50 14.45
CA ARG A 121 -24.01 -38.75 15.87
C ARG A 121 -25.25 -38.50 16.72
N THR A 122 -25.96 -37.40 16.48
CA THR A 122 -27.19 -37.08 17.21
C THR A 122 -28.29 -38.10 16.91
N THR A 123 -28.54 -38.45 15.64
CA THR A 123 -29.54 -39.48 15.31
C THR A 123 -29.20 -40.86 15.86
N SER A 124 -27.91 -41.24 15.88
CA SER A 124 -27.45 -42.49 16.50
C SER A 124 -27.65 -42.48 18.03
N LEU A 125 -27.42 -41.36 18.71
CA LEU A 125 -27.74 -41.21 20.14
C LEU A 125 -29.25 -41.35 20.38
N PHE A 126 -30.07 -40.67 19.58
CA PHE A 126 -31.54 -40.76 19.69
C PHE A 126 -32.08 -42.16 19.39
N ALA A 127 -31.43 -42.94 18.52
CA ALA A 127 -31.80 -44.34 18.26
C ALA A 127 -31.45 -45.25 19.46
N ALA A 128 -30.28 -45.06 20.06
CA ALA A 128 -29.86 -45.81 21.25
C ALA A 128 -30.75 -45.52 22.47
N ASP A 129 -31.18 -44.27 22.68
CA ASP A 129 -32.11 -43.90 23.75
C ASP A 129 -33.52 -44.48 23.52
N LYS A 130 -33.93 -44.65 22.26
CA LYS A 130 -35.24 -45.23 21.90
C LYS A 130 -35.28 -46.75 22.10
N ASP A 131 -34.18 -47.43 21.83
CA ASP A 131 -34.02 -48.87 22.12
C ASP A 131 -33.94 -49.14 23.63
N LEU A 132 -33.39 -48.21 24.43
CA LEU A 132 -33.40 -48.28 25.89
C LEU A 132 -34.81 -48.01 26.47
N ALA A 133 -35.56 -47.04 25.92
CA ALA A 133 -36.94 -46.74 26.35
C ALA A 133 -37.96 -47.83 25.98
N ALA A 134 -37.74 -48.59 24.90
CA ALA A 134 -38.58 -49.72 24.53
C ALA A 134 -38.45 -50.92 25.48
N ALA A 135 -37.29 -51.06 26.14
CA ALA A 135 -37.03 -52.12 27.13
C ALA A 135 -37.70 -51.87 28.49
N GLU A 136 -38.17 -50.65 28.80
CA GLU A 136 -38.79 -50.31 30.10
C GLU A 136 -40.32 -50.53 30.15
N THR A 137 -40.95 -51.00 29.07
CA THR A 137 -42.43 -51.24 29.05
C THR A 137 -42.87 -52.64 29.51
N SER A 138 -41.98 -53.46 30.03
CA SER A 138 -42.33 -54.72 30.69
C SER A 138 -41.44 -54.98 31.90
N GLY A 139 -41.77 -54.38 33.04
CA GLY A 139 -41.03 -54.59 34.28
C GLY A 139 -41.70 -53.95 35.49
N GLU A 140 -42.43 -54.76 36.24
CA GLU A 140 -43.14 -54.43 37.46
C GLU A 140 -42.21 -53.95 38.60
N ASN A 141 -42.52 -52.77 39.15
CA ASN A 141 -42.40 -52.29 40.54
C ASN A 141 -41.20 -52.74 41.42
N VAL A 142 -40.25 -51.83 41.71
CA VAL A 142 -39.53 -51.80 43.00
C VAL A 142 -39.37 -50.35 43.50
N LYS A 143 -39.92 -50.11 44.70
CA LYS A 143 -39.79 -48.90 45.52
C LYS A 143 -38.41 -48.87 46.21
N VAL A 144 -37.58 -47.85 45.95
CA VAL A 144 -36.45 -47.43 46.80
C VAL A 144 -36.26 -45.91 46.61
N GLU A 145 -36.84 -45.09 47.48
CA GLU A 145 -36.17 -44.36 48.58
C GLU A 145 -35.20 -43.25 48.15
N THR A 146 -35.64 -42.02 48.47
CA THR A 146 -34.94 -40.75 48.42
C THR A 146 -33.62 -40.80 49.19
N VAL A 147 -32.52 -40.41 48.55
CA VAL A 147 -31.36 -39.82 49.25
C VAL A 147 -30.88 -38.61 48.46
N GLU A 148 -31.00 -37.44 49.08
CA GLU A 148 -30.39 -36.20 48.62
C GLU A 148 -28.86 -36.36 48.62
N GLY A 149 -28.22 -35.97 47.51
CA GLY A 149 -26.78 -36.07 47.34
C GLY A 149 -26.27 -35.05 46.34
N SER A 150 -26.08 -33.83 46.85
CA SER A 150 -25.34 -32.73 46.25
C SER A 150 -23.96 -33.14 45.71
N ALA A 151 -23.65 -32.82 44.44
CA ALA A 151 -22.30 -32.46 44.00
C ALA A 151 -22.33 -31.82 42.60
N THR A 152 -22.06 -30.53 42.54
CA THR A 152 -21.72 -29.75 41.35
C THR A 152 -20.38 -30.21 40.79
N ASN A 153 -20.32 -30.62 39.51
CA ASN A 153 -19.06 -30.88 38.83
C ASN A 153 -18.73 -29.73 37.87
N THR A 154 -17.93 -28.79 38.38
CA THR A 154 -17.28 -27.74 37.59
C THR A 154 -16.00 -28.30 36.98
N VAL A 155 -15.98 -28.53 35.66
CA VAL A 155 -14.73 -28.75 34.93
C VAL A 155 -14.11 -27.39 34.60
N VAL A 156 -13.16 -26.99 35.44
CA VAL A 156 -12.16 -25.95 35.15
C VAL A 156 -10.90 -26.66 34.66
N GLY A 157 -10.77 -26.78 33.34
CA GLY A 157 -9.57 -27.27 32.67
C GLY A 157 -8.78 -26.10 32.10
N ALA A 158 -8.03 -25.41 32.95
CA ALA A 158 -6.95 -24.53 32.50
C ALA A 158 -5.78 -25.42 32.03
N SER A 159 -5.37 -25.28 30.77
CA SER A 159 -4.06 -25.72 30.31
C SER A 159 -3.46 -24.59 29.48
N GLY A 160 -2.69 -23.76 30.17
CA GLY A 160 -1.60 -23.03 29.56
C GLY A 160 -0.40 -23.96 29.46
N SER A 161 0.17 -24.09 28.28
CA SER A 161 1.54 -24.57 28.10
C SER A 161 2.20 -23.75 27.00
N ASN A 162 3.02 -22.80 27.44
CA ASN A 162 4.01 -22.10 26.64
C ASN A 162 4.91 -23.10 25.92
N HIS A 163 5.29 -22.83 24.67
CA HIS A 163 6.65 -23.02 24.15
C HIS A 163 6.85 -21.97 23.05
N GLY A 164 7.68 -20.97 23.36
CA GLY A 164 8.31 -20.12 22.36
C GLY A 164 9.61 -20.76 21.90
N ASP A 165 9.94 -20.54 20.64
CA ASP A 165 11.30 -20.54 20.04
C ASP A 165 11.08 -20.02 18.61
N GLY A 166 11.66 -18.90 18.17
CA GLY A 166 13.09 -18.64 18.18
C GLY A 166 13.62 -18.98 16.79
N LEU A 167 13.33 -18.13 15.79
CA LEU A 167 13.97 -18.20 14.47
C LEU A 167 14.70 -16.89 14.21
N ASP A 168 15.82 -16.76 14.90
CA ASP A 168 16.82 -15.72 14.73
C ASP A 168 17.71 -16.17 13.58
N MET A 169 17.46 -15.65 12.38
CA MET A 169 18.30 -15.94 11.22
C MET A 169 19.52 -15.00 11.26
N GLU A 170 20.59 -15.44 11.92
CA GLU A 170 21.91 -14.82 11.83
C GLU A 170 22.40 -14.89 10.37
N VAL A 171 22.45 -13.74 9.70
CA VAL A 171 23.24 -13.59 8.47
C VAL A 171 24.63 -13.12 8.88
N THR A 172 25.54 -14.08 8.86
CA THR A 172 26.97 -13.94 9.08
C THR A 172 27.57 -12.86 8.15
N THR A 173 28.18 -11.84 8.74
CA THR A 173 29.06 -10.90 8.03
C THR A 173 30.39 -11.60 7.73
N GLY A 174 30.49 -12.18 6.55
CA GLY A 174 31.75 -12.65 5.97
C GLY A 174 32.44 -11.50 5.24
N GLY A 175 33.46 -10.92 5.88
CA GLY A 175 34.40 -10.02 5.23
C GLY A 175 35.44 -10.81 4.46
N ASP A 176 35.51 -10.59 3.15
CA ASP A 176 36.66 -10.95 2.33
C ASP A 176 37.36 -9.65 1.92
N THR A 177 38.40 -9.33 2.68
CA THR A 177 39.51 -8.49 2.25
C THR A 177 40.37 -9.31 1.29
N ASP A 178 40.35 -9.00 -0.01
CA ASP A 178 41.43 -9.43 -0.89
C ASP A 178 41.75 -8.37 -1.96
N ALA A 179 42.88 -7.71 -1.68
CA ALA A 179 43.98 -7.42 -2.59
C ALA A 179 43.67 -6.81 -3.98
N GLU A 180 43.91 -5.49 -4.03
CA GLU A 180 44.35 -4.72 -5.19
C GLU A 180 45.57 -5.35 -5.90
N PRO A 181 45.59 -5.39 -7.25
CA PRO A 181 46.84 -5.31 -7.98
C PRO A 181 46.90 -4.02 -8.80
N ALA A 182 47.86 -3.18 -8.42
CA ALA A 182 48.27 -1.98 -9.13
C ALA A 182 48.58 -2.25 -10.62
N GLN A 183 47.97 -1.47 -11.52
CA GLN A 183 48.45 -1.34 -12.89
C GLN A 183 48.89 0.09 -13.20
N LYS A 184 50.16 0.13 -13.59
CA LYS A 184 51.05 1.24 -13.89
C LYS A 184 50.47 2.30 -14.86
N ARG A 185 50.58 3.54 -14.39
CA ARG A 185 51.00 4.78 -15.09
C ARG A 185 51.33 4.63 -16.59
N THR A 186 50.68 5.46 -17.43
CA THR A 186 51.40 6.33 -18.39
C THR A 186 50.58 7.59 -18.67
N ARG A 187 51.07 8.76 -18.23
CA ARG A 187 50.72 10.06 -18.81
C ARG A 187 51.71 10.29 -19.94
N LEU A 188 51.24 10.66 -21.12
CA LEU A 188 52.07 11.33 -22.11
C LEU A 188 51.45 12.68 -22.46
N ARG A 189 52.36 13.64 -22.63
CA ARG A 189 52.16 15.07 -22.87
C ARG A 189 51.33 15.37 -24.11
#